data_AF-A0A966TG58-F1
#
_entry.id   AF-A0A966TG58-F1
#
_cell.length_a   1.000
_cell.length_b   1.000
_cell.length_c   1.000
_cell.angle_alpha   90.00
_cell.angle_beta   90.00
_cell.angle_gamma   90.00
#
_symmetry.space_group_name_H-M   'P 1'
#
loop_
_entity.id
_entity.type
_entity.pdbx_description
1 polymer ?
#
loop_
_entity_poly.entity_id
_entity_poly.type
_entity_poly.pdbx_seq_one_letter_code
_entity_poly.pdbx_strand_id
1 'polypeptide(L)'
;TFAYLPMAHMVWYWDGPDAITDAKSLETVIGNAGWLWAKGALDFAGGTVVHINAGIAALVAALMVGKRIGYGKEAMPPHSLTLTMVGASLLWVGWFGFNAGSNLEATGLAALAFVNTMLATAAATLSWVAFEWILKSKPSMLGAASGAVAGLVAITPACGFVGPMGALIIGLGVSPLCLFFVSKVKHAFGYDDTLDVFGVHGVGGIFGAIMTGVFVSPALGGTGVYDYVANKVGEFDMHTQVVSQLWAKFKHFMDKKRALKKRP
;
A
#
# COMPACT_ATOMS: atom_id res chain seq x y z
N THR A 1 15.53 11.14 -7.86
CA THR A 1 16.24 11.92 -6.83
C THR A 1 15.30 12.53 -5.80
N PHE A 2 14.38 13.42 -6.18
CA PHE A 2 13.62 14.24 -5.21
C PHE A 2 12.28 13.66 -4.72
N ALA A 3 11.85 12.51 -5.24
CA ALA A 3 10.63 11.83 -4.78
C ALA A 3 10.95 10.52 -4.08
N TYR A 4 11.55 9.56 -4.80
CA TYR A 4 11.83 8.22 -4.27
C TYR A 4 12.79 8.22 -3.07
N LEU A 5 13.96 8.87 -3.16
CA LEU A 5 14.95 8.83 -2.09
C LEU A 5 14.45 9.48 -0.78
N PRO A 6 13.84 10.69 -0.80
CA PRO A 6 13.24 11.25 0.40
C PRO A 6 12.12 10.37 0.97
N MET A 7 11.28 9.77 0.12
CA MET A 7 10.19 8.91 0.59
C MET A 7 10.72 7.63 1.25
N ALA A 8 11.71 6.98 0.64
CA ALA A 8 12.37 5.81 1.21
C ALA A 8 13.00 6.14 2.57
N HIS A 9 13.72 7.27 2.67
CA HIS A 9 14.27 7.73 3.93
C HIS A 9 13.19 8.00 4.98
N MET A 10 12.11 8.70 4.61
CA MET A 10 11.02 9.02 5.54
C MET A 10 10.34 7.77 6.13
N VAL A 11 10.22 6.69 5.35
CA VAL A 11 9.47 5.50 5.74
C VAL A 11 10.34 4.42 6.37
N TRP A 12 11.54 4.17 5.85
CA TRP A 12 12.33 2.98 6.21
C TRP A 12 13.57 3.26 7.05
N TYR A 13 14.02 4.51 7.14
CA TYR A 13 15.22 4.80 7.92
C TYR A 13 14.91 4.90 9.41
N TRP A 14 15.69 4.19 10.21
CA TRP A 14 15.80 4.28 11.67
C TRP A 14 17.07 3.56 12.11
N ASP A 15 17.51 3.76 13.36
CA ASP A 15 18.79 3.22 13.87
C ASP A 15 18.78 1.70 14.11
N GLY A 16 17.61 1.05 14.01
CA GLY A 16 17.43 -0.39 14.22
C GLY A 16 17.07 -0.76 15.67
N PRO A 17 16.65 -2.02 15.89
CA PRO A 17 16.13 -2.47 17.19
C PRO A 17 17.21 -2.48 18.28
N ASP A 18 18.45 -2.83 17.93
CA ASP A 18 19.57 -2.93 18.89
C ASP A 18 19.98 -1.58 19.50
N ALA A 19 19.57 -0.46 18.89
CA ALA A 19 19.76 0.88 19.43
C ALA A 19 18.78 1.22 20.57
N ILE A 20 17.76 0.38 20.81
CA ILE A 20 16.71 0.60 21.81
C ILE A 20 16.97 -0.32 23.02
N THR A 21 17.51 0.25 24.10
CA THR A 21 17.77 -0.44 25.37
C THR A 21 16.92 0.11 26.51
N ASP A 22 16.45 1.35 26.40
CA ASP A 22 15.56 2.01 27.35
C ASP A 22 14.74 3.11 26.68
N ALA A 23 13.86 3.76 27.45
CA ALA A 23 13.01 4.84 26.94
C ALA A 23 13.81 6.05 26.41
N LYS A 24 14.99 6.33 26.97
CA LYS A 24 15.81 7.47 26.57
C LYS A 24 16.51 7.18 25.24
N SER A 25 16.99 5.96 25.04
CA SER A 25 17.56 5.57 23.76
C SER A 25 16.48 5.51 22.66
N LEU A 26 15.24 5.09 22.99
CA LEU A 26 14.10 5.18 22.08
C LEU A 26 13.83 6.63 21.61
N GLU A 27 13.86 7.62 22.52
CA GLU A 27 13.72 9.04 22.14
C GLU A 27 14.78 9.48 21.12
N THR A 28 16.02 8.99 21.29
CA THR A 28 17.12 9.27 20.37
C THR A 28 16.88 8.64 19.00
N VAL A 29 16.47 7.37 18.95
CA VAL A 29 16.13 6.66 17.71
C VAL A 29 14.98 7.35 16.98
N ILE A 30 13.92 7.77 17.67
CA ILE A 30 12.80 8.52 17.07
C ILE A 30 13.28 9.86 16.51
N GLY A 31 14.23 10.53 17.17
CA GLY A 31 14.81 11.80 16.70
C GLY A 31 15.63 11.66 15.42
N ASN A 32 16.30 10.51 15.23
CA ASN A 32 17.12 10.22 14.06
C ASN A 32 16.32 9.59 12.90
N ALA A 33 15.22 8.90 13.20
CA ALA A 33 14.46 8.15 12.22
C ALA A 33 13.80 9.02 11.13
N GLY A 34 13.45 8.37 10.04
CA GLY A 34 12.61 8.91 8.98
C GLY A 34 11.31 9.47 9.52
N TRP A 35 10.86 10.60 8.96
CA TRP A 35 9.70 11.32 9.50
C TRP A 35 8.41 10.50 9.58
N LEU A 36 8.14 9.61 8.62
CA LEU A 36 6.94 8.76 8.64
C LEU A 36 7.11 7.59 9.61
N TRP A 37 8.31 7.01 9.68
CA TRP A 37 8.64 5.97 10.67
C TRP A 37 8.44 6.50 12.10
N ALA A 38 8.99 7.70 12.39
CA ALA A 38 8.86 8.37 13.70
C ALA A 38 7.41 8.74 14.06
N LYS A 39 6.47 8.67 13.10
CA LYS A 39 5.03 8.86 13.32
C LYS A 39 4.27 7.54 13.48
N GLY A 40 4.96 6.40 13.45
CA GLY A 40 4.36 5.07 13.60
C GLY A 40 3.67 4.55 12.35
N ALA A 41 3.99 5.09 11.16
CA ALA A 41 3.50 4.53 9.90
C ALA A 41 4.08 3.12 9.69
N LEU A 42 3.27 2.21 9.16
CA LEU A 42 3.67 0.81 8.94
C LEU A 42 3.66 0.55 7.45
N ASP A 43 4.83 0.22 6.92
CA ASP A 43 4.99 -0.04 5.51
C ASP A 43 6.06 -1.09 5.28
N PHE A 44 5.63 -2.36 5.25
CA PHE A 44 6.54 -3.51 5.26
C PHE A 44 7.42 -3.56 4.02
N ALA A 45 6.84 -3.42 2.83
CA ALA A 45 7.55 -3.58 1.56
C ALA A 45 7.38 -2.38 0.59
N GLY A 46 6.66 -1.32 0.95
CA GLY A 46 6.62 -0.08 0.16
C GLY A 46 5.26 0.24 -0.49
N GLY A 47 4.16 0.06 0.23
CA GLY A 47 2.87 0.64 -0.14
C GLY A 47 2.99 2.14 -0.39
N THR A 48 3.64 2.87 0.51
CA THR A 48 3.89 4.31 0.36
C THR A 48 5.07 4.58 -0.56
N VAL A 49 6.22 3.97 -0.27
CA VAL A 49 7.50 4.28 -0.94
C VAL A 49 7.47 3.99 -2.43
N VAL A 50 6.81 2.89 -2.82
CA VAL A 50 6.75 2.42 -4.20
C VAL A 50 5.40 2.77 -4.83
N HIS A 51 4.29 2.27 -4.29
CA HIS A 51 3.02 2.29 -5.01
C HIS A 51 2.29 3.64 -4.97
N ILE A 52 2.10 4.22 -3.79
CA ILE A 52 1.49 5.56 -3.67
C ILE A 52 2.37 6.58 -4.37
N ASN A 53 3.69 6.53 -4.15
CA ASN A 53 4.66 7.43 -4.77
C ASN A 53 4.61 7.36 -6.30
N ALA A 54 4.72 6.16 -6.89
CA ALA A 54 4.64 5.98 -8.33
C ALA A 54 3.25 6.32 -8.89
N GLY A 55 2.18 5.97 -8.18
CA GLY A 55 0.81 6.27 -8.60
C GLY A 55 0.52 7.77 -8.66
N ILE A 56 0.97 8.55 -7.67
CA ILE A 56 0.83 10.01 -7.68
C ILE A 56 1.71 10.62 -8.77
N ALA A 57 2.95 10.15 -8.92
CA ALA A 57 3.82 10.62 -9.99
C ALA A 57 3.21 10.35 -11.39
N ALA A 58 2.63 9.17 -11.58
CA ALA A 58 1.95 8.80 -12.83
C ALA A 58 0.71 9.67 -13.10
N LEU A 59 -0.10 9.96 -12.07
CA LEU A 59 -1.24 10.88 -12.22
C LEU A 59 -0.78 12.28 -12.66
N VAL A 60 0.22 12.84 -11.97
CA VAL A 60 0.75 14.16 -12.31
C VAL A 60 1.34 14.15 -13.72
N ALA A 61 2.09 13.11 -14.10
CA ALA A 61 2.63 12.97 -15.44
C ALA A 61 1.51 12.90 -16.50
N ALA A 62 0.46 12.10 -16.27
CA ALA A 62 -0.68 11.99 -17.20
C ALA A 62 -1.41 13.34 -17.37
N LEU A 63 -1.54 14.13 -16.30
CA LEU A 63 -2.14 15.46 -16.35
C LEU A 63 -1.26 16.47 -17.10
N MET A 64 0.06 16.42 -16.90
CA MET A 64 0.99 17.35 -17.55
C MET A 64 1.21 17.04 -19.04
N VAL A 65 1.28 15.77 -19.40
CA VAL A 65 1.45 15.33 -20.81
C VAL A 65 0.14 15.50 -21.58
N GLY A 66 -1.00 15.32 -20.92
CA GLY A 66 -2.31 15.38 -21.53
C GLY A 66 -2.74 14.06 -22.18
N LYS A 67 -3.88 14.11 -22.88
CA LYS A 67 -4.57 12.93 -23.41
C LYS A 67 -3.96 12.46 -24.72
N ARG A 68 -3.97 11.15 -24.95
CA ARG A 68 -3.68 10.60 -26.29
C ARG A 68 -4.71 11.08 -27.30
N ILE A 69 -4.28 11.24 -28.54
CA ILE A 69 -5.17 11.51 -29.68
C ILE A 69 -6.15 10.33 -29.80
N GLY A 70 -7.44 10.62 -29.95
CA GLY A 70 -8.50 9.62 -29.99
C GLY A 70 -9.04 9.18 -28.63
N TYR A 71 -8.48 9.63 -27.50
CA TYR A 71 -8.96 9.23 -26.17
C TYR A 71 -10.44 9.59 -25.97
N GLY A 72 -11.27 8.60 -25.64
CA GLY A 72 -12.72 8.74 -25.50
C GLY A 72 -13.49 8.81 -26.83
N LYS A 73 -12.80 8.73 -27.97
CA LYS A 73 -13.40 8.71 -29.32
C LYS A 73 -13.15 7.37 -30.03
N GLU A 74 -12.01 6.75 -29.76
CA GLU A 74 -11.56 5.50 -30.40
C GLU A 74 -11.33 4.42 -29.33
N ALA A 75 -11.61 3.16 -29.69
CA ALA A 75 -11.26 2.03 -28.85
C ALA A 75 -9.74 1.83 -28.86
N MET A 76 -9.13 1.80 -27.68
CA MET A 76 -7.68 1.63 -27.51
C MET A 76 -7.34 0.32 -26.76
N PRO A 77 -7.68 -0.86 -27.32
CA PRO A 77 -7.39 -2.13 -26.65
C PRO A 77 -5.88 -2.43 -26.65
N PRO A 78 -5.40 -3.24 -25.68
CA PRO A 78 -4.03 -3.75 -25.72
C PRO A 78 -3.79 -4.55 -27.02
N HIS A 79 -2.68 -4.29 -27.69
CA HIS A 79 -2.32 -5.03 -28.91
C HIS A 79 -2.02 -6.51 -28.64
N SER A 80 -1.59 -6.86 -27.42
CA SER A 80 -1.29 -8.22 -27.00
C SER A 80 -1.68 -8.47 -25.55
N LEU A 81 -2.83 -9.10 -25.35
CA LEU A 81 -3.25 -9.59 -24.03
C LEU A 81 -2.34 -10.72 -23.53
N THR A 82 -1.79 -11.54 -24.42
CA THR A 82 -0.85 -12.60 -24.05
C THR A 82 0.40 -12.04 -23.36
N LEU A 83 1.04 -11.02 -23.94
CA LEU A 83 2.19 -10.37 -23.32
C LEU A 83 1.83 -9.65 -22.02
N THR A 84 0.62 -9.08 -21.95
CA THR A 84 0.10 -8.50 -20.71
C THR A 84 0.01 -9.54 -19.60
N MET A 85 -0.51 -10.74 -19.90
CA MET A 85 -0.59 -11.84 -18.94
C MET A 85 0.80 -12.36 -18.54
N VAL A 86 1.73 -12.47 -19.48
CA VAL A 86 3.12 -12.84 -19.15
C VAL A 86 3.73 -11.82 -18.17
N GLY A 87 3.55 -10.52 -18.44
CA GLY A 87 4.01 -9.46 -17.55
C GLY A 87 3.37 -9.54 -16.15
N ALA A 88 2.05 -9.73 -16.06
CA ALA A 88 1.34 -9.88 -14.79
C ALA A 88 1.82 -11.10 -13.99
N SER A 89 2.08 -12.23 -14.66
CA SER A 89 2.62 -13.44 -14.02
C SER A 89 4.05 -13.22 -13.51
N LEU A 90 4.91 -12.56 -14.28
CA LEU A 90 6.27 -12.22 -13.85
C LEU A 90 6.25 -11.26 -12.67
N LEU A 91 5.34 -10.27 -12.66
CA LEU A 91 5.13 -9.38 -11.53
C LEU A 91 4.73 -10.16 -10.29
N TRP A 92 3.77 -11.08 -10.38
CA TRP A 92 3.35 -11.89 -9.24
C TRP A 92 4.50 -12.73 -8.69
N VAL A 93 5.23 -13.45 -9.54
CA VAL A 93 6.39 -14.25 -9.10
C VAL A 93 7.45 -13.37 -8.45
N GLY A 94 7.81 -12.25 -9.07
CA GLY A 94 8.79 -11.31 -8.52
C GLY A 94 8.33 -10.67 -7.21
N TRP A 95 7.02 -10.51 -7.01
CA TRP A 95 6.48 -9.91 -5.81
C TRP A 95 6.65 -10.76 -4.55
N PHE A 96 6.84 -12.08 -4.68
CA PHE A 96 7.24 -12.89 -3.53
C PHE A 96 8.61 -12.46 -3.01
N GLY A 97 9.57 -12.21 -3.90
CA GLY A 97 10.86 -11.65 -3.54
C GLY A 97 10.74 -10.24 -2.98
N PHE A 98 9.86 -9.42 -3.55
CA PHE A 98 9.59 -8.05 -3.09
C PHE A 98 9.04 -8.02 -1.66
N ASN A 99 7.99 -8.79 -1.37
CA ASN A 99 7.33 -8.79 -0.07
C ASN A 99 8.09 -9.64 0.96
N ALA A 100 8.34 -10.92 0.69
CA ALA A 100 9.01 -11.79 1.66
C ALA A 100 10.47 -11.37 1.88
N GLY A 101 11.16 -10.89 0.84
CA GLY A 101 12.52 -10.37 0.94
C GLY A 101 12.63 -9.06 1.73
N SER A 102 11.56 -8.29 1.86
CA SER A 102 11.53 -7.11 2.73
C SER A 102 11.66 -7.45 4.23
N ASN A 103 11.55 -8.73 4.59
CA ASN A 103 11.89 -9.22 5.91
C ASN A 103 13.41 -9.25 6.18
N LEU A 104 14.25 -9.14 5.14
CA LEU A 104 15.72 -9.15 5.19
C LEU A 104 16.39 -10.45 5.66
N GLU A 105 15.60 -11.43 6.12
CA GLU A 105 16.05 -12.75 6.54
C GLU A 105 14.94 -13.81 6.36
N ALA A 106 15.33 -15.08 6.29
CA ALA A 106 14.42 -16.20 6.05
C ALA A 106 13.85 -16.76 7.39
N THR A 107 12.83 -16.08 7.94
CA THR A 107 12.16 -16.48 9.19
C THR A 107 10.67 -16.77 9.00
N GLY A 108 9.97 -17.12 10.08
CA GLY A 108 8.51 -17.27 10.06
C GLY A 108 7.77 -16.01 9.59
N LEU A 109 8.35 -14.82 9.79
CA LEU A 109 7.79 -13.56 9.31
C LEU A 109 7.87 -13.41 7.79
N ALA A 110 8.98 -13.86 7.17
CA ALA A 110 9.10 -13.95 5.71
C ALA A 110 8.09 -14.95 5.13
N ALA A 111 7.87 -16.09 5.80
CA ALA A 111 6.85 -17.06 5.39
C ALA A 111 5.43 -16.48 5.49
N LEU A 112 5.13 -15.72 6.55
CA LEU A 112 3.87 -14.99 6.69
C LEU A 112 3.67 -13.99 5.53
N ALA A 113 4.67 -13.18 5.23
CA ALA A 113 4.63 -12.22 4.13
C ALA A 113 4.41 -12.91 2.77
N PHE A 114 5.05 -14.06 2.54
CA PHE A 114 4.84 -14.87 1.35
C PHE A 114 3.38 -15.36 1.23
N VAL A 115 2.84 -15.97 2.30
CA VAL A 115 1.46 -16.50 2.33
C VAL A 115 0.45 -15.38 2.13
N ASN A 116 0.61 -14.26 2.84
CA ASN A 116 -0.26 -13.10 2.71
C ASN A 116 -0.25 -12.52 1.28
N THR A 117 0.91 -12.49 0.64
CA THR A 117 1.05 -12.07 -0.76
C THR A 117 0.24 -12.96 -1.69
N MET A 118 0.33 -14.28 -1.52
CA MET A 118 -0.47 -15.23 -2.30
C MET A 118 -1.97 -15.03 -2.08
N LEU A 119 -2.41 -15.00 -0.82
CA LEU A 119 -3.82 -14.93 -0.45
C LEU A 119 -4.48 -13.63 -0.89
N ALA A 120 -3.85 -12.48 -0.63
CA ALA A 120 -4.39 -11.20 -1.03
C ALA A 120 -4.50 -11.07 -2.56
N THR A 121 -3.51 -11.58 -3.29
CA THR A 121 -3.51 -11.54 -4.76
C THR A 121 -4.58 -12.43 -5.35
N ALA A 122 -4.73 -13.65 -4.83
CA ALA A 122 -5.80 -14.57 -5.26
C ALA A 122 -7.18 -13.97 -4.97
N ALA A 123 -7.39 -13.45 -3.75
CA ALA A 123 -8.63 -12.79 -3.35
C ALA A 123 -8.96 -11.57 -4.23
N ALA A 124 -7.97 -10.72 -4.51
CA ALA A 124 -8.15 -9.54 -5.35
C ALA A 124 -8.45 -9.90 -6.81
N THR A 125 -7.79 -10.93 -7.34
CA THR A 125 -8.06 -11.45 -8.69
C THR A 125 -9.51 -11.92 -8.80
N LEU A 126 -9.96 -12.76 -7.85
CA LEU A 126 -11.33 -13.27 -7.83
C LEU A 126 -12.35 -12.14 -7.62
N SER A 127 -12.07 -11.21 -6.70
CA SER A 127 -12.93 -10.05 -6.44
C SER A 127 -13.07 -9.17 -7.68
N TRP A 128 -11.98 -8.88 -8.38
CA TRP A 128 -12.03 -8.08 -9.60
C TRP A 128 -12.86 -8.77 -10.69
N VAL A 129 -12.59 -10.05 -10.93
CA VAL A 129 -13.32 -10.86 -11.92
C VAL A 129 -14.82 -10.88 -11.59
N ALA A 130 -15.17 -11.09 -10.32
CA ALA A 130 -16.57 -11.11 -9.89
C ALA A 130 -17.25 -9.74 -10.07
N PHE A 131 -16.65 -8.64 -9.60
CA PHE A 131 -17.23 -7.31 -9.73
C PHE A 131 -17.27 -6.83 -11.18
N GLU A 132 -16.26 -7.15 -11.99
CA GLU A 132 -16.31 -6.88 -13.42
C GLU A 132 -17.44 -7.65 -14.09
N TRP A 133 -17.65 -8.92 -13.73
CA TRP A 133 -18.77 -9.70 -14.24
C TRP A 133 -20.11 -9.09 -13.85
N ILE A 134 -20.28 -8.68 -12.58
CA ILE A 134 -21.52 -8.03 -12.12
C ILE A 134 -21.79 -6.73 -12.89
N LEU A 135 -20.77 -5.91 -13.13
CA LEU A 135 -20.93 -4.58 -13.73
C LEU A 135 -20.95 -4.57 -15.26
N LYS A 136 -20.27 -5.52 -15.91
CA LYS A 136 -20.06 -5.56 -17.37
C LYS A 136 -20.59 -6.85 -18.03
N SER A 137 -21.22 -7.73 -17.26
CA SER A 137 -21.79 -9.02 -17.68
C SER A 137 -20.79 -10.06 -18.22
N LYS A 138 -19.51 -9.72 -18.38
CA LYS A 138 -18.45 -10.63 -18.83
C LYS A 138 -17.11 -10.29 -18.13
N PRO A 139 -16.44 -11.28 -17.52
CA PRO A 139 -15.09 -11.09 -16.99
C PRO A 139 -14.07 -11.01 -18.13
N SER A 140 -12.92 -10.39 -17.87
CA SER A 140 -11.82 -10.27 -18.84
C SER A 140 -10.47 -10.70 -18.25
N MET A 141 -9.57 -11.16 -19.13
CA MET A 141 -8.19 -11.47 -18.75
C MET A 141 -7.45 -10.24 -18.24
N LEU A 142 -7.70 -9.08 -18.85
CA LEU A 142 -7.13 -7.81 -18.41
C LEU A 142 -7.61 -7.45 -17.00
N GLY A 143 -8.90 -7.63 -16.73
CA GLY A 143 -9.47 -7.43 -15.40
C GLY A 143 -8.86 -8.37 -14.36
N ALA A 144 -8.68 -9.65 -14.68
CA ALA A 144 -7.98 -10.60 -13.80
C ALA A 144 -6.54 -10.15 -13.51
N ALA A 145 -5.79 -9.71 -14.52
CA ALA A 145 -4.43 -9.18 -14.35
C ALA A 145 -4.41 -7.91 -13.49
N SER A 146 -5.33 -6.97 -13.72
CA SER A 146 -5.48 -5.76 -12.90
C SER A 146 -5.84 -6.09 -11.45
N GLY A 147 -6.72 -7.06 -11.23
CA GLY A 147 -7.07 -7.57 -9.91
C GLY A 147 -5.88 -8.18 -9.18
N ALA A 148 -5.07 -8.99 -9.87
CA ALA A 148 -3.85 -9.54 -9.30
C ALA A 148 -2.89 -8.41 -8.86
N VAL A 149 -2.59 -7.46 -9.74
CA VAL A 149 -1.70 -6.34 -9.40
C VAL A 149 -2.29 -5.47 -8.28
N ALA A 150 -3.60 -5.24 -8.25
CA ALA A 150 -4.25 -4.49 -7.18
C ALA A 150 -4.09 -5.19 -5.81
N GLY A 151 -4.23 -6.51 -5.75
CA GLY A 151 -4.00 -7.30 -4.55
C GLY A 151 -2.55 -7.25 -4.08
N LEU A 152 -1.61 -7.43 -5.00
CA LEU A 152 -0.17 -7.33 -4.75
C LEU A 152 0.21 -5.95 -4.17
N VAL A 153 -0.30 -4.88 -4.77
CA VAL A 153 -0.11 -3.51 -4.29
C VAL A 153 -0.69 -3.33 -2.90
N ALA A 154 -1.94 -3.74 -2.67
CA ALA A 154 -2.64 -3.49 -1.41
C ALA A 154 -2.03 -4.24 -0.23
N ILE A 155 -1.50 -5.44 -0.45
CA ILE A 155 -0.89 -6.22 0.62
C ILE A 155 0.55 -5.80 0.91
N THR A 156 1.23 -5.12 -0.01
CA THR A 156 2.63 -4.70 0.14
C THR A 156 2.95 -3.97 1.46
N PRO A 157 2.19 -2.94 1.89
CA PRO A 157 2.49 -2.31 3.18
C PRO A 157 2.16 -3.20 4.39
N ALA A 158 1.36 -4.26 4.20
CA ALA A 158 0.72 -5.02 5.26
C ALA A 158 1.26 -6.46 5.41
N CYS A 159 1.99 -6.98 4.42
CA CYS A 159 2.21 -8.42 4.25
C CYS A 159 2.91 -9.09 5.44
N GLY A 160 3.82 -8.38 6.13
CA GLY A 160 4.44 -8.88 7.35
C GLY A 160 3.74 -8.48 8.65
N PHE A 161 2.65 -7.71 8.61
CA PHE A 161 1.97 -7.21 9.81
C PHE A 161 0.60 -7.84 10.06
N VAL A 162 -0.06 -8.34 9.01
CA VAL A 162 -1.43 -8.85 9.08
C VAL A 162 -1.47 -10.37 9.12
N GLY A 163 -2.54 -10.93 9.66
CA GLY A 163 -2.81 -12.36 9.54
C GLY A 163 -3.37 -12.76 8.16
N PRO A 164 -3.38 -14.07 7.82
CA PRO A 164 -3.92 -14.60 6.56
C PRO A 164 -5.35 -14.16 6.24
N MET A 165 -6.23 -14.10 7.25
CA MET A 165 -7.61 -13.62 7.07
C MET A 165 -7.67 -12.12 6.76
N GLY A 166 -6.82 -11.32 7.39
CA GLY A 166 -6.68 -9.90 7.05
C GLY A 166 -6.21 -9.72 5.60
N ALA A 167 -5.24 -10.52 5.16
CA ALA A 167 -4.76 -10.50 3.77
C ALA A 167 -5.87 -10.82 2.75
N LEU A 168 -6.71 -11.81 3.02
CA LEU A 168 -7.89 -12.12 2.19
C LEU A 168 -8.87 -10.93 2.13
N ILE A 169 -9.17 -10.30 3.26
CA ILE A 169 -10.10 -9.16 3.29
C ILE A 169 -9.53 -7.95 2.55
N ILE A 170 -8.23 -7.66 2.72
CA ILE A 170 -7.53 -6.61 1.97
C ILE A 170 -7.62 -6.89 0.47
N GLY A 171 -7.34 -8.12 0.04
CA GLY A 171 -7.45 -8.53 -1.36
C GLY A 171 -8.86 -8.39 -1.91
N LEU A 172 -9.87 -8.90 -1.18
CA LEU A 172 -11.28 -8.79 -1.60
C LEU A 172 -11.73 -7.33 -1.71
N GLY A 173 -11.28 -6.46 -0.80
CA GLY A 173 -11.72 -5.07 -0.70
C GLY A 173 -11.05 -4.11 -1.68
N VAL A 174 -9.81 -4.37 -2.11
CA VAL A 174 -9.10 -3.44 -3.01
C VAL A 174 -9.68 -3.45 -4.42
N SER A 175 -10.06 -4.62 -4.95
CA SER A 175 -10.45 -4.72 -6.36
C SER A 175 -11.69 -3.91 -6.74
N PRO A 176 -12.79 -3.90 -5.97
CA PRO A 176 -13.95 -3.07 -6.29
C PRO A 176 -13.61 -1.58 -6.27
N LEU A 177 -12.75 -1.17 -5.34
CA LEU A 177 -12.29 0.21 -5.22
C LEU A 177 -11.46 0.62 -6.44
N CYS A 178 -10.42 -0.15 -6.77
CA CYS A 178 -9.58 0.13 -7.94
C CYS A 178 -10.38 0.06 -9.24
N LEU A 179 -11.25 -0.94 -9.41
CA LEU A 179 -12.15 -1.05 -10.56
C LEU A 179 -13.04 0.19 -10.71
N PHE A 180 -13.61 0.70 -9.62
CA PHE A 180 -14.39 1.94 -9.62
C PHE A 180 -13.54 3.14 -10.05
N PHE A 181 -12.31 3.26 -9.56
CA PHE A 181 -11.43 4.36 -9.92
C PHE A 181 -11.04 4.35 -11.40
N VAL A 182 -10.67 3.20 -11.94
CA VAL A 182 -10.23 3.08 -13.35
C VAL A 182 -11.41 3.19 -14.33
N SER A 183 -12.60 2.76 -13.93
CA SER A 183 -13.78 2.73 -14.82
C SER A 183 -14.71 3.95 -14.70
N LYS A 184 -14.72 4.66 -13.56
CA LYS A 184 -15.62 5.80 -13.32
C LYS A 184 -14.88 7.07 -13.01
N VAL A 185 -14.01 7.06 -11.98
CA VAL A 185 -13.34 8.28 -11.49
C VAL A 185 -12.46 8.88 -12.58
N LYS A 186 -11.60 8.06 -13.22
CA LYS A 186 -10.75 8.49 -14.33
C LYS A 186 -11.52 9.17 -15.45
N HIS A 187 -12.64 8.59 -15.87
CA HIS A 187 -13.48 9.13 -16.93
C HIS A 187 -14.21 10.41 -16.50
N ALA A 188 -14.66 10.49 -15.24
CA ALA A 188 -15.34 11.67 -14.69
C ALA A 188 -14.40 12.88 -14.59
N PHE A 189 -13.15 12.67 -14.15
CA PHE A 189 -12.12 13.72 -14.14
C PHE A 189 -11.45 13.91 -15.50
N GLY A 190 -11.68 12.98 -16.42
CA GLY A 190 -11.20 13.03 -17.79
C GLY A 190 -9.69 13.14 -17.88
N TYR A 191 -8.92 12.33 -17.14
CA TYR A 191 -7.48 12.19 -17.34
C TYR A 191 -7.15 10.89 -18.08
N ASP A 192 -6.07 10.87 -18.86
CA ASP A 192 -5.65 9.69 -19.63
C ASP A 192 -4.42 9.04 -18.99
N ASP A 193 -4.62 8.41 -17.84
CA ASP A 193 -3.66 7.48 -17.27
C ASP A 193 -3.73 6.17 -18.06
N THR A 194 -2.86 6.00 -19.04
CA THR A 194 -3.00 4.99 -20.09
C THR A 194 -3.10 3.56 -19.57
N LEU A 195 -2.35 3.24 -18.51
CA LEU A 195 -2.27 1.90 -17.92
C LEU A 195 -2.93 1.84 -16.54
N ASP A 196 -3.69 2.88 -16.17
CA ASP A 196 -4.38 2.98 -14.89
C ASP A 196 -3.46 2.87 -13.66
N VAL A 197 -2.22 3.36 -13.79
CA VAL A 197 -1.18 3.26 -12.75
C VAL A 197 -1.63 3.94 -11.46
N PHE A 198 -2.22 5.13 -11.53
CA PHE A 198 -2.78 5.80 -10.36
C PHE A 198 -3.96 5.02 -9.77
N GLY A 199 -4.87 4.56 -10.63
CA GLY A 199 -6.08 3.86 -10.20
C GLY A 199 -5.83 2.49 -9.56
N VAL A 200 -4.71 1.83 -9.91
CA VAL A 200 -4.31 0.55 -9.32
C VAL A 200 -3.24 0.73 -8.23
N HIS A 201 -2.11 1.37 -8.54
CA HIS A 201 -1.00 1.53 -7.60
C HIS A 201 -1.25 2.63 -6.57
N GLY A 202 -1.71 3.80 -7.02
CA GLY A 202 -1.96 4.94 -6.13
C GLY A 202 -3.11 4.64 -5.16
N VAL A 203 -4.28 4.30 -5.70
CA VAL A 203 -5.48 3.99 -4.91
C VAL A 203 -5.31 2.71 -4.11
N GLY A 204 -4.82 1.63 -4.73
CA GLY A 204 -4.58 0.36 -4.05
C GLY A 204 -3.55 0.48 -2.94
N GLY A 205 -2.48 1.26 -3.13
CA GLY A 205 -1.47 1.52 -2.12
C GLY A 205 -2.03 2.30 -0.93
N ILE A 206 -2.85 3.33 -1.18
CA ILE A 206 -3.54 4.09 -0.12
C ILE A 206 -4.47 3.17 0.68
N PHE A 207 -5.27 2.37 -0.01
CA PHE A 207 -6.17 1.40 0.63
C PHE A 207 -5.37 0.42 1.49
N GLY A 208 -4.34 -0.20 0.91
CA GLY A 208 -3.45 -1.12 1.60
C GLY A 208 -2.85 -0.53 2.87
N ALA A 209 -2.28 0.68 2.78
CA ALA A 209 -1.67 1.36 3.93
C ALA A 209 -2.68 1.61 5.06
N ILE A 210 -3.89 2.07 4.74
CA ILE A 210 -4.95 2.26 5.74
C ILE A 210 -5.35 0.93 6.37
N MET A 211 -5.54 -0.12 5.57
CA MET A 211 -5.93 -1.43 6.05
C MET A 211 -4.83 -2.13 6.84
N THR A 212 -3.54 -1.83 6.62
CA THR A 212 -2.44 -2.23 7.50
C THR A 212 -2.72 -1.78 8.93
N GLY A 213 -3.14 -0.52 9.11
CA GLY A 213 -3.43 0.04 10.44
C GLY A 213 -4.63 -0.63 11.14
N VAL A 214 -5.54 -1.24 10.38
CA VAL A 214 -6.67 -2.01 10.91
C VAL A 214 -6.23 -3.44 11.26
N PHE A 215 -5.65 -4.15 10.30
CA PHE A 215 -5.40 -5.59 10.38
C PHE A 215 -4.09 -5.98 11.05
N VAL A 216 -3.23 -5.03 11.40
CA VAL A 216 -2.11 -5.29 12.33
C VAL A 216 -2.60 -5.61 13.75
N SER A 217 -3.87 -5.35 14.05
CA SER A 217 -4.50 -5.70 15.34
C SER A 217 -4.31 -7.17 15.72
N PRO A 218 -3.74 -7.48 16.91
CA PRO A 218 -3.63 -8.85 17.40
C PRO A 218 -4.99 -9.58 17.50
N ALA A 219 -6.06 -8.84 17.82
CA ALA A 219 -7.42 -9.39 17.91
C ALA A 219 -7.96 -9.86 16.55
N LEU A 220 -7.38 -9.40 15.44
CA LEU A 220 -7.70 -9.81 14.07
C LEU A 220 -6.66 -10.80 13.51
N GLY A 221 -5.74 -11.30 14.35
CA GLY A 221 -4.66 -12.19 13.95
C GLY A 221 -3.45 -11.49 13.33
N GLY A 222 -3.35 -10.15 13.44
CA GLY A 222 -2.16 -9.39 13.09
C GLY A 222 -1.04 -9.53 14.12
N THR A 223 0.14 -9.02 13.80
CA THR A 223 1.35 -9.14 14.65
C THR A 223 1.33 -8.21 15.86
N GLY A 224 0.46 -7.19 15.85
CA GLY A 224 0.58 -6.03 16.73
C GLY A 224 1.76 -5.13 16.38
N VAL A 225 1.95 -4.10 17.19
CA VAL A 225 3.08 -3.18 17.10
C VAL A 225 4.03 -3.50 18.25
N TYR A 226 5.30 -3.75 17.94
CA TYR A 226 6.28 -4.14 18.94
C TYR A 226 6.70 -2.94 19.79
N ASP A 227 6.69 -3.10 21.11
CA ASP A 227 7.31 -2.17 22.04
C ASP A 227 8.72 -2.66 22.35
N TYR A 228 9.70 -1.99 21.74
CA TYR A 228 11.11 -2.34 21.88
C TYR A 228 11.67 -2.07 23.28
N VAL A 229 11.06 -1.17 24.07
CA VAL A 229 11.50 -0.90 25.44
C VAL A 229 10.96 -1.97 26.38
N ALA A 230 9.69 -2.34 26.23
CA ALA A 230 9.07 -3.40 27.03
C ALA A 230 9.42 -4.81 26.54
N ASN A 231 10.09 -4.92 25.39
CA ASN A 231 10.46 -6.15 24.71
C ASN A 231 9.27 -7.14 24.54
N LYS A 232 8.13 -6.61 24.11
CA LYS A 232 6.90 -7.38 23.87
C LYS A 232 6.01 -6.64 22.87
N VAL A 233 4.98 -7.31 22.36
CA VAL A 233 3.90 -6.62 21.64
C VAL A 233 3.24 -5.60 22.58
N GLY A 234 3.23 -4.34 22.16
CA GLY A 234 2.65 -3.23 22.92
C GLY A 234 1.12 -3.30 22.96
N GLU A 235 0.52 -2.47 23.81
CA GLU A 235 -0.92 -2.27 23.77
C GLU A 235 -1.33 -1.67 22.43
N PHE A 236 -2.34 -2.29 21.80
CA PHE A 236 -2.77 -1.91 20.47
C PHE A 236 -4.02 -1.03 20.50
N ASP A 237 -3.91 0.20 19.98
CA ASP A 237 -5.05 1.07 19.71
C ASP A 237 -5.23 1.26 18.20
N MET A 238 -6.32 0.70 17.65
CA MET A 238 -6.60 0.73 16.22
C MET A 238 -6.76 2.16 15.70
N HIS A 239 -7.41 3.03 16.47
CA HIS A 239 -7.64 4.41 16.05
C HIS A 239 -6.31 5.15 15.86
N THR A 240 -5.43 5.09 16.86
CA THR A 240 -4.09 5.66 16.79
C THR A 240 -3.31 5.08 15.61
N GLN A 241 -3.35 3.77 15.42
CA GLN A 241 -2.59 3.15 14.35
C GLN A 241 -3.09 3.55 12.96
N VAL A 242 -4.41 3.61 12.73
CA VAL A 242 -4.99 4.10 11.47
C VAL A 242 -4.64 5.57 11.26
N VAL A 243 -4.71 6.41 12.30
CA VAL A 243 -4.25 7.81 12.22
C VAL A 243 -2.78 7.89 11.84
N SER A 244 -1.95 6.95 12.32
CA SER A 244 -0.54 6.89 11.92
C SER A 244 -0.33 6.59 10.44
N GLN A 245 -1.14 5.72 9.85
CA GLN A 245 -1.13 5.50 8.39
C GLN A 245 -1.56 6.76 7.62
N LEU A 246 -2.39 7.60 8.24
CA LEU A 246 -2.82 8.89 7.70
C LEU A 246 -1.84 10.04 8.00
N TRP A 247 -0.77 9.85 8.79
CA TRP A 247 0.20 10.93 9.05
C TRP A 247 0.96 11.35 7.80
N ALA A 248 1.05 10.50 6.79
CA ALA A 248 1.40 10.90 5.43
C ALA A 248 0.48 12.01 4.85
N LYS A 249 -0.59 12.41 5.57
CA LYS A 249 -1.59 13.39 5.15
C LYS A 249 -2.05 14.43 6.21
N PHE A 250 -1.77 14.36 7.53
CA PHE A 250 -2.60 15.13 8.50
C PHE A 250 -2.02 15.90 9.73
N LYS A 251 -0.71 16.17 9.92
CA LYS A 251 -0.21 16.94 11.12
C LYS A 251 0.09 18.43 10.97
N HIS A 252 -0.60 19.17 10.11
CA HIS A 252 -0.50 20.64 10.20
C HIS A 252 -1.48 21.25 11.23
N PHE A 253 -2.49 20.50 11.70
CA PHE A 253 -3.62 21.08 12.46
C PHE A 253 -3.58 20.84 13.99
N MET A 254 -2.99 19.72 14.45
CA MET A 254 -3.04 19.34 15.87
C MET A 254 -1.91 19.93 16.72
N ASP A 255 -0.72 20.12 16.15
CA ASP A 255 0.42 20.67 16.89
C ASP A 255 0.30 22.19 17.11
N LYS A 256 -0.43 22.92 16.25
CA LYS A 256 -0.79 24.34 16.49
C LYS A 256 -1.71 24.51 17.69
N LYS A 257 -2.66 23.59 17.95
CA LYS A 257 -3.54 23.67 19.12
C LYS A 257 -2.80 23.39 20.44
N ARG A 258 -1.75 22.57 20.42
CA ARG A 258 -0.92 22.29 21.60
C ARG A 258 0.09 23.41 21.87
N ALA A 259 0.62 24.06 20.83
CA ALA A 259 1.51 25.21 20.95
C ALA A 259 0.78 26.50 21.41
N LEU A 260 -0.50 26.67 21.04
CA LEU A 260 -1.31 27.82 21.48
C LEU A 260 -1.89 27.68 22.90
N LYS A 261 -1.94 26.47 23.46
CA LYS A 261 -2.32 26.22 24.87
C LYS A 261 -1.15 26.30 25.86
N LYS A 262 0.08 26.54 25.37
CA LYS A 262 1.31 26.63 26.20
C LYS A 262 2.00 28.00 26.11
N ARG A 263 1.29 29.05 25.72
CA ARG A 263 1.78 30.42 25.96
C ARG A 263 1.12 30.95 27.24
N PRO A 264 1.91 31.39 28.23
CA PRO A 264 1.36 32.09 29.40
C PRO A 264 0.67 33.39 28.99
#